data_AF-A0A5C5G7F0-F1
#
_entry.id   AF-A0A5C5G7F0-F1
#
_cell.length_a   1.000
_cell.length_b   1.000
_cell.length_c   1.000
_cell.angle_alpha   90.00
_cell.angle_beta   90.00
_cell.angle_gamma   90.00
#
_symmetry.space_group_name_H-M   'P 1'
#
loop_
_entity.id
_entity.type
_entity.pdbx_description
1 polymer ?
#
loop_
_entity_poly.entity_id
_entity_poly.type
_entity_poly.pdbx_seq_one_letter_code
_entity_poly.pdbx_strand_id
1 'polypeptide(L)'
;MANVGLYQLQSPDEWRVGMLSIGLGVSGTLATGGTEAPPPPPGLFGFTMPAVPPTNFPGTLLAPAQAEADDTNSWAVEEDEPAITVSGGQAICDGTNTRVRGVGPLTPTTVAAGHRVSILALISALSGGKAGIDSSEGATNANAKALTGWRQGCVTTASGAAVRGVVTFNPATSGTVEAIHMTDLTALLAQKWFIVTCIAQSNWVGAAATADPDFDTPVPGCVVIPSLANASYGASLDGAGCGEPMLAVDPIVHHTINAGGGPSGAFLRELRKVVPADYTIVFVATGHAGGGFGGDYAAWRADSLTPDAVDNFWLQTRKVWTDAPAGSVMGGIVFCQGESDTGAGKRAEWSIAAPALIEACRAEPGWGDVPVVISEIGGDPVVDTELAALVALQQGLATGSGEPLEFSRCAYVPRPAGATFETDGIHYDQPTNRQRGIDTARALRDLIYP
;
A
#
# COMPACT_ATOMS: atom_id res chain seq x y z
N MET A 1 -62.85 -13.34 23.48
CA MET A 1 -63.55 -13.13 22.20
C MET A 1 -63.00 -11.88 21.54
N ALA A 2 -62.26 -12.05 20.43
CA ALA A 2 -62.08 -11.09 19.34
C ALA A 2 -61.46 -11.90 18.17
N ASN A 3 -61.96 -11.66 16.96
CA ASN A 3 -61.93 -12.58 15.82
C ASN A 3 -60.56 -12.69 15.11
N VAL A 4 -60.20 -13.91 14.73
CA VAL A 4 -59.14 -14.23 13.76
C VAL A 4 -59.81 -14.53 12.42
N GLY A 5 -59.47 -13.78 11.37
CA GLY A 5 -59.83 -14.11 9.99
C GLY A 5 -58.75 -15.00 9.36
N LEU A 6 -59.12 -16.19 8.91
CA LEU A 6 -58.30 -17.08 8.08
C LEU A 6 -58.55 -16.75 6.60
N TYR A 7 -57.48 -16.58 5.83
CA TYR A 7 -57.53 -16.70 4.37
C TYR A 7 -56.76 -17.95 3.95
N GLN A 8 -57.40 -18.75 3.10
CA GLN A 8 -56.89 -19.99 2.53
C GLN A 8 -56.30 -19.68 1.15
N LEU A 9 -55.00 -19.93 0.95
CA LEU A 9 -54.39 -20.03 -0.37
C LEU A 9 -54.17 -21.53 -0.68
N GLN A 10 -54.85 -22.00 -1.71
CA GLN A 10 -54.62 -23.31 -2.32
C GLN A 10 -53.40 -23.24 -3.23
N SER A 11 -52.34 -24.00 -2.94
CA SER A 11 -51.81 -25.04 -3.85
C SER A 11 -50.89 -25.98 -3.07
N PRO A 12 -50.85 -27.28 -3.41
CA PRO A 12 -50.00 -28.26 -2.75
C PRO A 12 -48.57 -28.14 -3.26
N ASP A 13 -47.60 -28.63 -2.46
CA ASP A 13 -46.18 -28.78 -2.80
C ASP A 13 -45.26 -27.61 -2.41
N GLU A 14 -45.15 -27.35 -1.11
CA GLU A 14 -43.84 -27.35 -0.40
C GLU A 14 -44.02 -27.01 1.09
N TRP A 15 -43.38 -27.80 1.96
CA TRP A 15 -43.37 -27.59 3.40
C TRP A 15 -42.31 -26.53 3.76
N ARG A 16 -42.73 -25.39 4.32
CA ARG A 16 -41.83 -24.51 5.10
C ARG A 16 -42.16 -24.64 6.58
N VAL A 17 -41.25 -25.24 7.35
CA VAL A 17 -41.27 -25.20 8.81
C VAL A 17 -40.79 -23.82 9.26
N GLY A 18 -41.73 -22.91 9.49
CA GLY A 18 -41.48 -21.70 10.27
C GLY A 18 -41.79 -21.97 11.73
N MET A 19 -40.78 -22.19 12.58
CA MET A 19 -40.96 -22.17 14.03
C MET A 19 -41.11 -20.72 14.49
N LEU A 20 -42.36 -20.27 14.61
CA LEU A 20 -42.69 -19.08 15.39
C LEU A 20 -42.80 -19.51 16.86
N SER A 21 -41.72 -19.31 17.63
CA SER A 21 -41.75 -19.53 19.08
C SER A 21 -42.37 -18.32 19.77
N ILE A 22 -43.63 -18.43 20.20
CA ILE A 22 -44.24 -17.53 21.17
C ILE A 22 -43.98 -18.11 22.56
N GLY A 23 -42.97 -17.56 23.24
CA GLY A 23 -42.60 -17.95 24.60
C GLY A 23 -43.63 -17.46 25.62
N LEU A 24 -44.32 -18.39 26.27
CA LEU A 24 -45.07 -18.14 27.49
C LEU A 24 -44.09 -17.97 28.67
N GLY A 25 -44.28 -16.89 29.41
CA GLY A 25 -43.44 -16.50 30.53
C GLY A 25 -43.42 -17.52 31.66
N VAL A 26 -42.21 -17.93 32.03
CA VAL A 26 -41.89 -18.47 33.35
C VAL A 26 -40.71 -17.65 33.84
N SER A 27 -40.96 -16.83 34.86
CA SER A 27 -39.95 -16.02 35.54
C SER A 27 -39.03 -16.92 36.36
N GLY A 28 -37.96 -17.39 35.73
CA GLY A 28 -36.78 -17.90 36.40
C GLY A 28 -35.63 -16.93 36.16
N THR A 29 -35.01 -16.43 37.22
CA THR A 29 -33.78 -15.65 37.18
C THR A 29 -32.67 -16.52 36.57
N LEU A 30 -32.50 -16.45 35.25
CA LEU A 30 -31.34 -16.98 34.55
C LEU A 30 -30.19 -15.99 34.74
N ALA A 31 -29.13 -16.46 35.39
CA ALA A 31 -27.86 -15.77 35.38
C ALA A 31 -27.44 -15.55 33.92
N THR A 32 -27.20 -14.29 33.55
CA THR A 32 -26.56 -13.90 32.29
C THR A 32 -25.10 -14.35 32.31
N GLY A 33 -24.87 -15.66 32.16
CA GLY A 33 -23.58 -16.16 31.70
C GLY A 33 -23.44 -15.71 30.26
N GLY A 34 -22.65 -14.66 30.04
CA GLY A 34 -22.31 -14.21 28.70
C GLY A 34 -21.70 -15.38 27.95
N THR A 35 -22.44 -15.92 26.98
CA THR A 35 -21.85 -16.82 26.00
C THR A 35 -20.99 -15.94 25.12
N GLU A 36 -19.73 -15.74 25.50
CA GLU A 36 -18.72 -15.29 24.55
C GLU A 36 -18.79 -16.25 23.36
N ALA A 37 -18.99 -15.68 22.18
CA ALA A 37 -18.95 -16.47 20.95
C ALA A 37 -17.63 -17.25 20.95
N PRO A 38 -17.62 -18.54 20.58
CA PRO A 38 -16.38 -19.29 20.48
C PRO A 38 -15.41 -18.51 19.59
N PRO A 39 -14.11 -18.44 19.95
CA PRO A 39 -13.14 -17.70 19.16
C PRO A 39 -13.15 -18.25 17.73
N PRO A 40 -13.00 -17.37 16.71
CA PRO A 40 -12.92 -17.83 15.33
C PRO A 40 -11.78 -18.85 15.19
N PRO A 41 -11.93 -19.85 14.30
CA PRO A 41 -10.87 -20.81 14.05
C PRO A 41 -9.57 -20.07 13.67
N PRO A 42 -8.39 -20.59 14.06
CA PRO A 42 -7.13 -19.98 13.65
C PRO A 42 -7.04 -20.01 12.12
N GLY A 43 -6.71 -18.85 11.55
CA GLY A 43 -6.42 -18.70 10.14
C GLY A 43 -5.12 -19.38 9.74
N LEU A 44 -4.80 -19.24 8.46
CA LEU A 44 -3.54 -19.66 7.89
C LEU A 44 -2.38 -19.06 8.68
N PHE A 45 -1.31 -19.83 8.81
CA PHE A 45 -0.14 -19.50 9.64
C PHE A 45 -0.38 -19.52 11.16
N GLY A 46 -1.54 -20.04 11.61
CA GLY A 46 -1.89 -20.09 13.03
C GLY A 46 -2.35 -18.75 13.59
N PHE A 47 -2.79 -17.84 12.72
CA PHE A 47 -3.20 -16.50 13.12
C PHE A 47 -4.57 -16.52 13.79
N THR A 48 -4.73 -15.73 14.86
CA THR A 48 -6.05 -15.40 15.39
C THR A 48 -6.34 -13.95 15.05
N MET A 49 -7.55 -13.68 14.55
CA MET A 49 -7.99 -12.31 14.28
C MET A 49 -7.81 -11.44 15.54
N PRO A 50 -7.17 -10.27 15.43
CA PRO A 50 -6.95 -9.41 16.58
C PRO A 50 -8.29 -8.88 17.10
N ALA A 51 -8.46 -8.83 18.42
CA ALA A 51 -9.66 -8.27 19.04
C ALA A 51 -9.79 -6.75 18.82
N VAL A 52 -8.65 -6.05 18.69
CA VAL A 52 -8.59 -4.60 18.44
C VAL A 52 -7.42 -4.31 17.48
N PRO A 53 -7.64 -3.55 16.39
CA PRO A 53 -6.56 -3.08 15.53
C PRO A 53 -5.57 -2.21 16.32
N PRO A 54 -4.26 -2.31 16.08
CA PRO A 54 -3.32 -1.36 16.65
C PRO A 54 -3.58 0.04 16.08
N THR A 55 -3.78 1.02 16.95
CA THR A 55 -4.10 2.41 16.59
C THR A 55 -2.90 3.36 16.70
N ASN A 56 -1.82 2.91 17.34
CA ASN A 56 -0.68 3.78 17.66
C ASN A 56 0.52 3.37 16.81
N PHE A 57 1.25 4.37 16.30
CA PHE A 57 2.61 4.16 15.84
C PHE A 57 3.45 3.64 17.02
N PRO A 58 4.49 2.82 16.77
CA PRO A 58 5.50 2.59 17.79
C PRO A 58 5.97 3.95 18.31
N GLY A 59 6.08 4.11 19.62
CA GLY A 59 6.63 5.35 20.19
C GLY A 59 7.97 5.64 19.52
N THR A 60 8.16 6.87 19.04
CA THR A 60 9.43 7.31 18.51
C THR A 60 10.46 7.20 19.64
N LEU A 61 11.57 6.46 19.42
CA LEU A 61 12.71 6.44 20.35
C LEU A 61 13.46 7.79 20.35
N LEU A 62 13.01 8.75 19.54
CA LEU A 62 13.55 10.07 19.38
C LEU A 62 12.74 11.05 20.24
N ALA A 63 13.42 11.95 20.97
CA ALA A 63 12.71 12.92 21.78
C ALA A 63 11.88 13.88 20.87
N PRO A 64 10.64 14.25 21.23
CA PRO A 64 9.76 15.05 20.37
C PRO A 64 10.40 16.34 19.83
N ALA A 65 11.12 17.09 20.68
CA ALA A 65 11.83 18.33 20.28
C ALA A 65 12.98 18.14 19.26
N GLN A 66 13.39 16.90 18.98
CA GLN A 66 14.48 16.55 18.07
C GLN A 66 13.98 15.85 16.79
N ALA A 67 12.76 15.32 16.85
CA ALA A 67 12.18 14.50 15.80
C ALA A 67 11.01 15.17 15.08
N GLU A 68 10.48 16.28 15.62
CA GLU A 68 9.26 16.91 15.13
C GLU A 68 9.49 18.40 14.85
N ALA A 69 8.90 18.88 13.76
CA ALA A 69 8.74 20.29 13.48
C ALA A 69 7.30 20.57 13.06
N ASP A 70 6.51 21.12 13.97
CA ASP A 70 5.08 21.42 13.83
C ASP A 70 4.65 22.69 14.58
N ASP A 71 5.61 23.38 15.21
CA ASP A 71 5.41 24.63 15.94
C ASP A 71 6.42 25.70 15.54
N THR A 72 6.13 26.97 15.86
CA THR A 72 6.94 28.13 15.42
C THR A 72 8.40 28.08 15.88
N ASN A 73 8.72 27.38 16.97
CA ASN A 73 10.07 27.32 17.55
C ASN A 73 10.84 26.04 17.19
N SER A 74 10.20 25.12 16.48
CA SER A 74 10.72 23.79 16.16
C SER A 74 11.42 23.70 14.79
N TRP A 75 11.33 24.75 13.97
CA TRP A 75 11.91 24.78 12.62
C TRP A 75 13.31 25.39 12.61
N ALA A 76 14.24 24.78 11.86
CA ALA A 76 15.41 25.46 11.35
C ALA A 76 15.23 25.77 9.86
N VAL A 77 15.54 26.99 9.47
CA VAL A 77 15.53 27.48 8.10
C VAL A 77 16.96 27.90 7.75
N GLU A 78 17.42 27.65 6.53
CA GLU A 78 18.71 28.18 6.07
C GLU A 78 18.73 29.72 6.22
N GLU A 79 19.60 30.24 7.09
CA GLU A 79 19.58 31.63 7.56
C GLU A 79 19.88 32.69 6.46
N ASP A 80 20.39 32.26 5.30
CA ASP A 80 21.00 33.15 4.32
C ASP A 80 20.06 33.71 3.23
N GLU A 81 18.77 33.34 3.19
CA GLU A 81 17.79 33.99 2.29
C GLU A 81 16.35 34.01 2.88
N PRO A 82 15.61 35.13 2.77
CA PRO A 82 14.28 35.33 3.37
C PRO A 82 13.14 34.54 2.69
N ALA A 83 13.43 33.68 1.71
CA ALA A 83 12.43 33.00 0.90
C ALA A 83 11.63 31.93 1.66
N ILE A 84 12.11 31.51 2.84
CA ILE A 84 11.35 30.64 3.74
C ILE A 84 11.08 31.40 5.04
N THR A 85 9.82 31.45 5.43
CA THR A 85 9.36 32.03 6.70
C THR A 85 8.67 30.97 7.54
N VAL A 86 8.74 31.11 8.85
CA VAL A 86 8.01 30.25 9.80
C VAL A 86 6.91 31.08 10.43
N SER A 87 5.66 30.64 10.27
CA SER A 87 4.50 31.35 10.81
C SER A 87 3.37 30.36 11.08
N GLY A 88 2.68 30.53 12.21
CA GLY A 88 1.54 29.67 12.58
C GLY A 88 1.90 28.20 12.76
N GLY A 89 3.15 27.89 13.13
CA GLY A 89 3.64 26.51 13.26
C GLY A 89 4.10 25.86 11.95
N GLN A 90 4.02 26.56 10.82
CA GLN A 90 4.33 26.01 9.50
C GLN A 90 5.54 26.71 8.87
N ALA A 91 6.27 26.01 8.02
CA ALA A 91 7.31 26.58 7.16
C ALA A 91 6.75 26.88 5.76
N ILE A 92 6.89 28.13 5.32
CA ILE A 92 6.33 28.64 4.07
C ILE A 92 7.46 29.12 3.18
N CYS A 93 7.64 28.49 2.03
CA CYS A 93 8.47 28.99 0.94
C CYS A 93 7.61 29.84 -0.01
N ASP A 94 7.99 31.11 -0.20
CA ASP A 94 7.20 32.04 -1.01
C ASP A 94 7.46 31.95 -2.53
N GLY A 95 8.46 31.15 -2.94
CA GLY A 95 8.87 30.97 -4.33
C GLY A 95 9.81 32.05 -4.88
N THR A 96 10.32 32.94 -4.03
CA THR A 96 11.38 33.90 -4.41
C THR A 96 12.77 33.29 -4.39
N ASN A 97 12.91 32.03 -3.97
CA ASN A 97 14.18 31.33 -3.85
C ASN A 97 14.84 31.10 -5.23
N THR A 98 16.12 31.44 -5.35
CA THR A 98 16.88 31.32 -6.62
C THR A 98 17.72 30.04 -6.71
N ARG A 99 17.91 29.34 -5.59
CA ARG A 99 18.59 28.04 -5.47
C ARG A 99 17.74 27.08 -4.60
N VAL A 100 18.17 25.83 -4.50
CA VAL A 100 17.52 24.84 -3.61
C VAL A 100 17.57 25.33 -2.16
N ARG A 101 16.50 25.08 -1.39
CA ARG A 101 16.36 25.49 0.02
C ARG A 101 15.85 24.35 0.88
N GLY A 102 16.48 24.10 2.03
CA GLY A 102 16.01 23.14 3.02
C GLY A 102 15.23 23.75 4.19
N VAL A 103 14.25 23.03 4.70
CA VAL A 103 13.62 23.27 6.00
C VAL A 103 13.40 21.96 6.75
N GLY A 104 13.58 21.95 8.06
CA GLY A 104 13.61 20.73 8.89
C GLY A 104 13.54 21.03 10.39
N PRO A 105 13.54 20.02 11.28
CA PRO A 105 13.61 20.22 12.73
C PRO A 105 14.85 21.02 13.15
N LEU A 106 14.70 21.88 14.16
CA LEU A 106 15.74 22.79 14.66
C LEU A 106 16.96 22.03 15.19
N THR A 107 16.72 20.92 15.87
CA THR A 107 17.78 20.11 16.49
C THR A 107 17.98 18.83 15.70
N PRO A 108 19.18 18.58 15.13
CA PRO A 108 19.52 17.29 14.56
C PRO A 108 19.39 16.16 15.60
N THR A 109 18.91 15.00 15.16
CA THR A 109 18.79 13.80 15.97
C THR A 109 20.00 12.90 15.78
N THR A 110 20.65 12.46 16.87
CA THR A 110 21.67 11.41 16.78
C THR A 110 21.00 10.05 16.60
N VAL A 111 21.28 9.38 15.49
CA VAL A 111 20.77 8.03 15.23
C VAL A 111 21.83 7.01 15.64
N ALA A 112 21.46 6.07 16.50
CA ALA A 112 22.36 5.01 16.93
C ALA A 112 22.72 4.08 15.78
N ALA A 113 23.91 3.48 15.84
CA ALA A 113 24.37 2.50 14.86
C ALA A 113 23.34 1.39 14.63
N GLY A 114 23.02 1.10 13.37
CA GLY A 114 22.10 0.01 13.02
C GLY A 114 20.62 0.33 13.18
N HIS A 115 20.26 1.53 13.66
CA HIS A 115 18.88 1.99 13.67
C HIS A 115 18.47 2.46 12.27
N ARG A 116 17.20 2.27 11.94
CA ARG A 116 16.61 2.71 10.67
C ARG A 116 15.60 3.81 10.94
N VAL A 117 15.71 4.93 10.22
CA VAL A 117 14.84 6.09 10.43
C VAL A 117 14.13 6.46 9.14
N SER A 118 12.80 6.57 9.22
CA SER A 118 11.97 7.16 8.17
C SER A 118 11.74 8.64 8.49
N ILE A 119 11.79 9.49 7.46
CA ILE A 119 11.32 10.87 7.52
C ILE A 119 9.91 10.87 6.95
N LEU A 120 9.03 11.62 7.60
CA LEU A 120 7.68 11.91 7.17
C LEU A 120 7.51 13.42 7.12
N ALA A 121 6.90 13.97 6.08
CA ALA A 121 6.60 15.39 5.97
C ALA A 121 5.21 15.61 5.39
N LEU A 122 4.47 16.61 5.89
CA LEU A 122 3.20 17.05 5.34
C LEU A 122 3.41 18.34 4.53
N ILE A 123 3.25 18.25 3.20
CA ILE A 123 3.34 19.39 2.29
C ILE A 123 1.92 19.78 1.86
N SER A 124 1.31 20.79 2.48
CA SER A 124 -0.09 21.13 2.23
C SER A 124 -0.32 22.00 1.00
N ALA A 125 0.70 22.74 0.57
CA ALA A 125 0.65 23.56 -0.64
C ALA A 125 1.96 23.46 -1.43
N LEU A 126 1.86 23.43 -2.75
CA LEU A 126 3.02 23.45 -3.64
C LEU A 126 2.65 24.04 -5.01
N SER A 127 3.43 24.99 -5.50
CA SER A 127 3.29 25.60 -6.82
C SER A 127 4.63 26.14 -7.35
N GLY A 128 4.70 26.50 -8.63
CA GLY A 128 5.90 27.10 -9.26
C GLY A 128 7.08 26.14 -9.48
N GLY A 129 7.14 25.02 -8.76
CA GLY A 129 8.21 24.03 -8.90
C GLY A 129 7.95 22.74 -8.12
N LYS A 130 9.00 22.21 -7.47
CA LYS A 130 9.03 20.85 -6.92
C LYS A 130 9.65 20.84 -5.52
N ALA A 131 9.15 19.95 -4.66
CA ALA A 131 9.71 19.72 -3.33
C ALA A 131 10.09 18.24 -3.13
N GLY A 132 11.03 17.97 -2.24
CA GLY A 132 11.54 16.64 -1.94
C GLY A 132 11.88 16.44 -0.47
N ILE A 133 12.19 15.19 -0.08
CA ILE A 133 12.63 14.85 1.28
C ILE A 133 14.07 14.34 1.22
N ASP A 134 14.92 14.83 2.12
CA ASP A 134 16.30 14.42 2.27
C ASP A 134 16.73 14.34 3.75
N SER A 135 17.91 13.77 3.98
CA SER A 135 18.61 13.67 5.27
C SER A 135 19.71 14.71 5.47
N SER A 136 20.05 15.47 4.42
CA SER A 136 21.15 16.44 4.42
C SER A 136 20.76 17.78 3.79
N GLU A 137 21.36 18.86 4.30
CA GLU A 137 21.22 20.20 3.74
C GLU A 137 21.97 20.28 2.39
N GLY A 138 21.34 20.87 1.37
CA GLY A 138 21.95 21.08 0.04
C GLY A 138 21.81 19.94 -0.97
N ALA A 139 21.11 18.86 -0.63
CA ALA A 139 20.81 17.80 -1.59
C ALA A 139 19.88 18.30 -2.71
N THR A 140 20.28 18.09 -3.97
CA THR A 140 19.50 18.48 -5.14
C THR A 140 18.54 17.38 -5.54
N ASN A 141 17.26 17.69 -5.65
CA ASN A 141 16.25 16.74 -6.09
C ASN A 141 15.78 17.05 -7.52
N ALA A 142 16.56 16.62 -8.51
CA ALA A 142 16.24 16.81 -9.93
C ALA A 142 14.93 16.12 -10.35
N ASN A 143 14.53 15.06 -9.63
CA ASN A 143 13.40 14.22 -9.98
C ASN A 143 12.12 14.51 -9.19
N ALA A 144 12.17 15.44 -8.23
CA ALA A 144 11.05 15.81 -7.36
C ALA A 144 9.75 15.96 -8.16
N LYS A 145 8.63 15.40 -7.67
CA LYS A 145 7.31 15.61 -8.29
C LYS A 145 6.59 16.71 -7.53
N ALA A 146 5.83 17.53 -8.26
CA ALA A 146 5.00 18.54 -7.65
C ALA A 146 3.72 17.89 -7.14
N LEU A 147 3.72 17.41 -5.89
CA LEU A 147 2.53 16.79 -5.29
C LEU A 147 2.40 17.20 -3.81
N THR A 148 1.21 17.62 -3.40
CA THR A 148 0.83 17.91 -2.00
C THR A 148 0.36 16.66 -1.24
N GLY A 149 0.53 16.65 0.07
CA GLY A 149 0.13 15.57 0.97
C GLY A 149 1.25 15.08 1.87
N TRP A 150 1.02 13.94 2.53
CA TRP A 150 2.07 13.27 3.28
C TRP A 150 3.11 12.67 2.34
N ARG A 151 4.37 12.84 2.72
CA ARG A 151 5.54 12.41 1.96
C ARG A 151 6.47 11.69 2.90
N GLN A 152 7.06 10.61 2.42
CA GLN A 152 8.02 9.84 3.19
C GLN A 152 9.40 9.91 2.54
N GLY A 153 10.41 9.57 3.33
CA GLY A 153 11.76 9.28 2.90
C GLY A 153 12.42 8.35 3.92
N CYS A 154 13.56 7.77 3.57
CA CYS A 154 14.39 6.99 4.48
C CYS A 154 15.76 7.64 4.61
N VAL A 155 16.34 7.56 5.80
CA VAL A 155 17.72 7.97 6.03
C VAL A 155 18.60 6.75 6.27
N THR A 156 19.63 6.64 5.44
CA THR A 156 20.74 5.70 5.62
C THR A 156 21.94 6.50 6.13
N THR A 157 22.31 6.36 7.41
CA THR A 157 23.54 7.01 7.92
C THR A 157 24.47 6.05 8.61
N ALA A 158 25.76 6.39 8.58
CA ALA A 158 26.80 5.75 9.36
C ALA A 158 26.56 5.99 10.86
N SER A 159 26.93 5.00 11.69
CA SER A 159 26.85 5.04 13.15
C SER A 159 27.28 6.38 13.76
N GLY A 160 26.39 7.03 14.52
CA GLY A 160 26.71 8.21 15.33
C GLY A 160 26.65 9.55 14.60
N ALA A 161 26.20 9.59 13.34
CA ALA A 161 25.91 10.83 12.65
C ALA A 161 24.66 11.51 13.23
N ALA A 162 24.71 12.83 13.34
CA ALA A 162 23.53 13.64 13.59
C ALA A 162 22.74 13.75 12.27
N VAL A 163 21.48 13.34 12.30
CA VAL A 163 20.55 13.29 11.17
C VAL A 163 19.49 14.35 11.33
N ARG A 164 19.14 14.99 10.23
CA ARG A 164 18.03 15.94 10.17
C ARG A 164 17.14 15.59 8.98
N GLY A 165 15.86 15.36 9.23
CA GLY A 165 14.89 15.28 8.14
C GLY A 165 14.66 16.66 7.55
N VAL A 166 14.84 16.81 6.25
CA VAL A 166 14.74 18.10 5.54
C VAL A 166 13.77 17.96 4.38
N VAL A 167 12.85 18.91 4.24
CA VAL A 167 12.12 19.17 3.00
C VAL A 167 12.89 20.19 2.19
N THR A 168 13.22 19.84 0.94
CA THR A 168 13.95 20.72 0.01
C THR A 168 13.03 21.28 -1.05
N PHE A 169 13.05 22.60 -1.27
CA PHE A 169 12.35 23.29 -2.35
C PHE A 169 13.32 23.64 -3.49
N ASN A 170 12.98 23.29 -4.73
CA ASN A 170 13.73 23.70 -5.92
C ASN A 170 13.57 25.22 -6.18
N PRO A 171 14.45 25.85 -6.98
CA PRO A 171 14.31 27.27 -7.33
C PRO A 171 12.91 27.63 -7.83
N ALA A 172 12.41 28.81 -7.48
CA ALA A 172 11.10 29.33 -7.84
C ALA A 172 9.91 28.46 -7.39
N THR A 173 10.08 27.65 -6.35
CA THR A 173 9.02 26.80 -5.81
C THR A 173 8.38 27.49 -4.62
N SER A 174 7.08 27.75 -4.68
CA SER A 174 6.30 28.16 -3.51
C SER A 174 5.69 26.91 -2.86
N GLY A 175 5.61 26.86 -1.54
CA GLY A 175 4.95 25.77 -0.86
C GLY A 175 4.92 25.90 0.66
N THR A 176 4.13 25.04 1.30
CA THR A 176 3.94 25.02 2.76
C THR A 176 4.23 23.63 3.29
N VAL A 177 5.10 23.55 4.29
CA VAL A 177 5.34 22.34 5.10
C VAL A 177 4.69 22.56 6.45
N GLU A 178 3.74 21.69 6.80
CA GLU A 178 3.02 21.78 8.07
C GLU A 178 3.67 20.98 9.18
N ALA A 179 4.31 19.87 8.80
CA ALA A 179 4.90 18.96 9.75
C ALA A 179 6.09 18.22 9.13
N ILE A 180 7.12 17.95 9.93
CA ILE A 180 8.15 16.95 9.65
C ILE A 180 8.33 16.08 10.88
N HIS A 181 8.32 14.75 10.70
CA HIS A 181 8.54 13.77 11.75
C HIS A 181 9.63 12.78 11.33
N MET A 182 10.55 12.46 12.24
CA MET A 182 11.47 11.35 12.11
C MET A 182 10.98 10.17 12.96
N THR A 183 10.86 9.00 12.35
CA THR A 183 10.37 7.78 13.02
C THR A 183 11.40 6.67 12.96
N ASP A 184 11.79 6.14 14.12
CA ASP A 184 12.64 4.96 14.23
C ASP A 184 11.84 3.69 13.91
N LEU A 185 12.27 2.94 12.89
CA LEU A 185 11.64 1.71 12.43
C LEU A 185 12.21 0.46 13.11
N THR A 186 13.24 0.58 13.95
CA THR A 186 13.97 -0.56 14.52
C THR A 186 13.05 -1.54 15.25
N ALA A 187 12.11 -1.02 16.05
CA ALA A 187 11.17 -1.85 16.77
C ALA A 187 10.19 -2.59 15.85
N LEU A 188 9.77 -1.98 14.73
CA LEU A 188 8.94 -2.63 13.72
C LEU A 188 9.72 -3.72 12.98
N LEU A 189 10.92 -3.39 12.52
CA LEU A 189 11.75 -4.30 11.74
C LEU A 189 12.23 -5.52 12.56
N ALA A 190 12.26 -5.42 13.89
CA ALA A 190 12.55 -6.55 14.78
C ALA A 190 11.36 -7.51 15.01
N GLN A 191 10.13 -7.11 14.67
CA GLN A 191 8.95 -7.97 14.75
C GLN A 191 8.96 -9.04 13.65
N LYS A 192 8.09 -10.04 13.76
CA LYS A 192 7.83 -10.94 12.63
C LYS A 192 7.20 -10.15 11.48
N TRP A 193 7.47 -10.55 10.24
CA TRP A 193 6.97 -9.85 9.08
C TRP A 193 5.80 -10.61 8.46
N PHE A 194 4.74 -9.87 8.15
CA PHE A 194 3.67 -10.30 7.26
C PHE A 194 3.93 -9.66 5.90
N ILE A 195 4.55 -10.42 5.01
CA ILE A 195 5.10 -9.87 3.76
C ILE A 195 4.03 -9.93 2.69
N VAL A 196 3.77 -8.80 2.05
CA VAL A 196 2.92 -8.71 0.85
C VAL A 196 3.75 -8.11 -0.27
N THR A 197 3.71 -8.70 -1.45
CA THR A 197 4.37 -8.18 -2.66
C THR A 197 3.34 -7.95 -3.77
N CYS A 198 3.74 -7.31 -4.87
CA CYS A 198 2.81 -7.09 -5.98
C CYS A 198 3.38 -7.35 -7.39
N ILE A 199 2.53 -7.91 -8.25
CA ILE A 199 2.74 -8.02 -9.70
C ILE A 199 1.76 -7.04 -10.33
N ALA A 200 2.22 -5.85 -10.72
CA ALA A 200 1.30 -4.76 -10.96
C ALA A 200 1.73 -3.72 -12.00
N GLN A 201 0.74 -3.10 -12.65
CA GLN A 201 0.88 -2.00 -13.60
C GLN A 201 0.41 -0.65 -13.00
N SER A 202 0.24 0.37 -13.84
CA SER A 202 -0.07 1.75 -13.44
C SER A 202 -1.30 1.90 -12.55
N ASN A 203 -2.33 1.06 -12.72
CA ASN A 203 -3.54 1.09 -11.89
C ASN A 203 -3.36 0.59 -10.45
N TRP A 204 -2.25 -0.09 -10.13
CA TRP A 204 -1.89 -0.41 -8.75
C TRP A 204 -0.73 0.43 -8.23
N VAL A 205 0.23 0.73 -9.11
CA VAL A 205 1.31 1.68 -8.82
C VAL A 205 0.74 3.03 -8.38
N GLY A 206 -0.42 3.40 -8.93
CA GLY A 206 -1.07 4.68 -8.70
C GLY A 206 -0.67 5.68 -9.77
N ALA A 207 -1.62 6.05 -10.62
CA ALA A 207 -1.45 7.08 -11.64
C ALA A 207 -2.27 8.35 -11.33
N ALA A 208 -3.06 8.33 -10.24
CA ALA A 208 -3.92 9.46 -9.88
C ALA A 208 -3.07 10.69 -9.56
N ALA A 209 -3.44 11.83 -10.13
CA ALA A 209 -2.69 13.07 -10.01
C ALA A 209 -2.79 13.70 -8.61
N THR A 210 -3.79 13.31 -7.83
CA THR A 210 -4.09 13.89 -6.51
C THR A 210 -3.94 12.83 -5.41
N ALA A 211 -3.04 13.09 -4.48
CA ALA A 211 -3.10 12.47 -3.16
C ALA A 211 -4.06 13.31 -2.30
N ASP A 212 -4.80 12.69 -1.37
CA ASP A 212 -5.54 13.44 -0.36
C ASP A 212 -4.90 13.26 1.02
N PRO A 213 -4.39 14.36 1.62
CA PRO A 213 -3.61 14.33 2.85
C PRO A 213 -4.35 13.79 4.06
N ASP A 214 -5.69 13.87 4.08
CA ASP A 214 -6.48 13.46 5.23
C ASP A 214 -6.64 11.93 5.28
N PHE A 215 -6.63 11.29 4.10
CA PHE A 215 -6.73 9.84 3.98
C PHE A 215 -5.37 9.16 3.84
N ASP A 216 -4.48 9.75 3.04
CA ASP A 216 -3.16 9.19 2.67
C ASP A 216 -2.13 9.49 3.78
N THR A 217 -2.51 9.23 5.03
CA THR A 217 -1.67 9.32 6.23
C THR A 217 -0.87 8.02 6.43
N PRO A 218 0.24 8.03 7.16
CA PRO A 218 0.99 6.80 7.41
C PRO A 218 0.15 5.73 8.09
N VAL A 219 0.46 4.46 7.80
CA VAL A 219 -0.25 3.31 8.36
C VAL A 219 0.56 2.71 9.51
N PRO A 220 0.08 2.77 10.77
CA PRO A 220 0.79 2.20 11.91
C PRO A 220 1.09 0.71 11.75
N GLY A 221 2.34 0.31 12.02
CA GLY A 221 2.75 -1.09 11.92
C GLY A 221 2.95 -1.61 10.49
N CYS A 222 2.96 -0.71 9.50
CA CYS A 222 3.24 -1.04 8.11
C CYS A 222 4.51 -0.32 7.64
N VAL A 223 5.37 -1.06 6.95
CA VAL A 223 6.55 -0.53 6.26
C VAL A 223 6.48 -0.90 4.78
N VAL A 224 7.12 -0.07 3.96
CA VAL A 224 7.26 -0.27 2.52
C VAL A 224 8.73 -0.52 2.20
N ILE A 225 8.97 -1.44 1.27
CA ILE A 225 10.26 -1.64 0.61
C ILE A 225 10.13 -1.03 -0.80
N PRO A 226 10.74 0.13 -1.07
CA PRO A 226 10.66 0.77 -2.38
C PRO A 226 11.45 0.01 -3.43
N SER A 227 11.01 0.02 -4.68
CA SER A 227 11.71 -0.70 -5.77
C SER A 227 12.58 0.19 -6.65
N LEU A 228 12.61 1.49 -6.39
CA LEU A 228 13.38 2.46 -7.16
C LEU A 228 13.98 3.52 -6.24
N ALA A 229 15.25 3.86 -6.46
CA ALA A 229 15.84 5.05 -5.86
C ALA A 229 15.20 6.27 -6.51
N ASN A 230 14.47 7.07 -5.74
CA ASN A 230 14.05 8.38 -6.20
C ASN A 230 14.04 9.38 -5.05
N ALA A 231 14.77 10.48 -5.24
CA ALA A 231 14.90 11.53 -4.25
C ALA A 231 13.54 12.22 -3.97
N SER A 232 12.59 12.22 -4.92
CA SER A 232 11.26 12.88 -4.79
C SER A 232 10.45 12.45 -3.57
N TYR A 233 10.65 11.19 -3.17
CA TYR A 233 9.99 10.56 -2.02
C TYR A 233 11.05 9.94 -1.10
N GLY A 234 12.25 10.52 -1.08
CA GLY A 234 13.36 10.13 -0.22
C GLY A 234 13.69 8.63 -0.19
N ALA A 235 13.38 7.89 -1.26
CA ALA A 235 13.59 6.44 -1.31
C ALA A 235 15.04 6.14 -1.66
N SER A 236 15.66 5.25 -0.88
CA SER A 236 17.02 4.78 -1.13
C SER A 236 17.02 3.28 -1.42
N LEU A 237 18.05 2.87 -2.17
CA LEU A 237 18.38 1.47 -2.37
C LEU A 237 19.70 1.19 -1.65
N ASP A 238 19.85 -0.01 -1.13
CA ASP A 238 21.11 -0.48 -0.57
C ASP A 238 22.15 -0.79 -1.66
N GLY A 239 23.34 -1.20 -1.24
CA GLY A 239 24.44 -1.54 -2.15
C GLY A 239 24.16 -2.74 -3.08
N ALA A 240 23.08 -3.49 -2.86
CA ALA A 240 22.63 -4.58 -3.72
C ALA A 240 21.45 -4.17 -4.62
N GLY A 241 21.03 -2.89 -4.61
CA GLY A 241 19.92 -2.39 -5.41
C GLY A 241 18.54 -2.67 -4.81
N CYS A 242 18.46 -3.08 -3.54
CA CYS A 242 17.20 -3.35 -2.87
C CYS A 242 16.72 -2.18 -2.03
N GLY A 243 15.41 -1.99 -1.95
CA GLY A 243 14.80 -0.90 -1.19
C GLY A 243 15.18 -0.91 0.28
N GLU A 244 15.53 0.26 0.81
CA GLU A 244 15.59 0.41 2.25
C GLU A 244 14.19 0.65 2.84
N PRO A 245 13.84 0.01 3.98
CA PRO A 245 12.53 0.16 4.58
C PRO A 245 12.17 1.61 4.93
N MET A 246 10.93 1.99 4.65
CA MET A 246 10.32 3.27 5.01
C MET A 246 8.93 3.04 5.62
N LEU A 247 8.37 4.04 6.30
CA LEU A 247 6.95 4.00 6.67
C LEU A 247 6.08 3.81 5.44
N ALA A 248 4.89 3.22 5.62
CA ALA A 248 3.92 3.08 4.54
C ALA A 248 2.98 4.30 4.47
N VAL A 249 3.17 5.13 3.45
CA VAL A 249 2.32 6.27 3.05
C VAL A 249 2.14 6.22 1.53
N ASP A 250 0.93 6.55 1.06
CA ASP A 250 0.67 6.72 -0.36
C ASP A 250 1.00 8.16 -0.80
N PRO A 251 1.56 8.41 -1.99
CA PRO A 251 2.02 7.48 -3.02
C PRO A 251 3.18 6.56 -2.59
N ILE A 252 3.09 5.27 -2.95
CA ILE A 252 4.17 4.30 -2.74
C ILE A 252 5.18 4.32 -3.90
N VAL A 253 6.47 4.24 -3.57
CA VAL A 253 7.56 4.26 -4.56
C VAL A 253 7.78 2.88 -5.17
N HIS A 254 7.14 2.65 -6.30
CA HIS A 254 7.24 1.43 -7.09
C HIS A 254 8.46 1.39 -8.04
N HIS A 255 8.62 0.32 -8.84
CA HIS A 255 9.66 0.20 -9.88
C HIS A 255 9.33 1.04 -11.13
N THR A 256 8.90 2.29 -10.92
CA THR A 256 8.66 3.27 -11.98
C THR A 256 8.69 4.68 -11.39
N ILE A 257 9.16 5.64 -12.17
CA ILE A 257 9.24 7.05 -11.76
C ILE A 257 7.85 7.70 -11.60
N ASN A 258 6.80 7.05 -12.12
CA ASN A 258 5.46 7.60 -12.21
C ASN A 258 4.47 7.12 -11.15
N ALA A 259 4.88 7.13 -9.87
CA ALA A 259 3.93 6.93 -8.77
C ALA A 259 3.12 8.22 -8.50
N GLY A 260 1.81 8.06 -8.40
CA GLY A 260 0.80 9.02 -7.92
C GLY A 260 -0.10 8.30 -6.91
N GLY A 261 -1.30 8.83 -6.65
CA GLY A 261 -2.24 8.18 -5.75
C GLY A 261 -2.66 6.79 -6.25
N GLY A 262 -2.62 5.78 -5.38
CA GLY A 262 -2.89 4.38 -5.69
C GLY A 262 -3.68 3.63 -4.60
N PRO A 263 -4.05 2.36 -4.83
CA PRO A 263 -4.82 1.55 -3.89
C PRO A 263 -4.03 1.11 -2.66
N SER A 264 -2.69 1.17 -2.70
CA SER A 264 -1.83 0.52 -1.72
C SER A 264 -1.98 1.09 -0.30
N GLY A 265 -2.13 2.41 -0.13
CA GLY A 265 -2.35 2.99 1.19
C GLY A 265 -3.63 2.50 1.86
N ALA A 266 -4.75 2.49 1.11
CA ALA A 266 -6.03 1.97 1.58
C ALA A 266 -5.98 0.46 1.87
N PHE A 267 -5.30 -0.29 0.99
CA PHE A 267 -5.05 -1.72 1.17
C PHE A 267 -4.32 -2.02 2.48
N LEU A 268 -3.19 -1.35 2.75
CA LEU A 268 -2.40 -1.58 3.96
C LEU A 268 -3.16 -1.19 5.23
N ARG A 269 -3.94 -0.10 5.18
CA ARG A 269 -4.78 0.34 6.31
C ARG A 269 -5.86 -0.68 6.64
N GLU A 270 -6.52 -1.24 5.63
CA GLU A 270 -7.55 -2.27 5.84
C GLU A 270 -6.93 -3.59 6.30
N LEU A 271 -5.80 -4.00 5.71
CA LEU A 271 -5.09 -5.23 6.07
C LEU A 271 -4.54 -5.17 7.51
N ARG A 272 -4.09 -4.00 7.97
CA ARG A 272 -3.60 -3.82 9.36
C ARG A 272 -4.64 -4.19 10.41
N LYS A 273 -5.93 -4.06 10.09
CA LYS A 273 -7.04 -4.41 10.99
C LYS A 273 -7.11 -5.90 11.31
N VAL A 274 -6.47 -6.76 10.51
CA VAL A 274 -6.61 -8.22 10.59
C VAL A 274 -5.29 -8.96 10.77
N VAL A 275 -4.16 -8.33 10.46
CA VAL A 275 -2.84 -8.89 10.78
C VAL A 275 -2.57 -8.72 12.28
N PRO A 276 -2.00 -9.71 12.98
CA PRO A 276 -1.69 -9.58 14.41
C PRO A 276 -0.76 -8.40 14.75
N ALA A 277 -0.82 -7.93 15.99
CA ALA A 277 -0.07 -6.76 16.45
C ALA A 277 1.44 -7.01 16.59
N ASP A 278 1.85 -8.27 16.79
CA ASP A 278 3.24 -8.73 16.87
C ASP A 278 3.89 -8.94 15.48
N TYR A 279 3.13 -8.67 14.41
CA TYR A 279 3.64 -8.62 13.05
C TYR A 279 3.70 -7.18 12.54
N THR A 280 4.78 -6.87 11.85
CA THR A 280 4.87 -5.72 10.95
C THR A 280 4.43 -6.15 9.56
N ILE A 281 3.52 -5.39 8.93
CA ILE A 281 3.18 -5.60 7.52
C ILE A 281 4.31 -5.00 6.69
N VAL A 282 4.94 -5.80 5.85
CA VAL A 282 5.99 -5.35 4.93
C VAL A 282 5.44 -5.42 3.52
N PHE A 283 5.23 -4.27 2.88
CA PHE A 283 4.79 -4.18 1.50
C PHE A 283 5.98 -3.98 0.56
N VAL A 284 6.23 -4.96 -0.31
CA VAL A 284 7.30 -4.92 -1.30
C VAL A 284 6.76 -4.30 -2.59
N ALA A 285 7.20 -3.07 -2.90
CA ALA A 285 6.57 -2.22 -3.90
C ALA A 285 7.06 -2.48 -5.33
N THR A 286 6.82 -3.66 -5.88
CA THR A 286 7.45 -4.12 -7.14
C THR A 286 6.70 -3.78 -8.43
N GLY A 287 5.57 -3.09 -8.36
CA GLY A 287 4.81 -2.66 -9.54
C GLY A 287 5.63 -1.88 -10.57
N HIS A 288 5.28 -2.04 -11.86
CA HIS A 288 5.95 -1.43 -13.00
C HIS A 288 4.92 -0.96 -14.02
N ALA A 289 4.74 0.36 -14.14
CA ALA A 289 3.80 0.96 -15.07
C ALA A 289 4.21 0.74 -16.53
N GLY A 290 3.25 0.35 -17.40
CA GLY A 290 3.49 0.08 -18.81
C GLY A 290 4.13 -1.28 -19.12
N GLY A 291 4.37 -2.11 -18.10
CA GLY A 291 4.92 -3.46 -18.26
C GLY A 291 3.86 -4.51 -18.54
N GLY A 292 3.94 -5.15 -19.71
CA GLY A 292 3.16 -6.32 -20.12
C GLY A 292 3.81 -7.67 -19.82
N PHE A 293 3.12 -8.75 -20.15
CA PHE A 293 3.70 -10.09 -20.33
C PHE A 293 4.03 -10.38 -21.80
N GLY A 294 3.45 -9.63 -22.74
CA GLY A 294 3.58 -9.88 -24.16
C GLY A 294 4.18 -8.74 -25.01
N GLY A 295 4.80 -9.15 -26.12
CA GLY A 295 5.40 -8.25 -27.12
C GLY A 295 6.60 -7.44 -26.63
N ASP A 296 6.80 -6.25 -27.20
CA ASP A 296 7.95 -5.37 -26.92
C ASP A 296 8.00 -4.81 -25.49
N TYR A 297 6.94 -5.02 -24.70
CA TYR A 297 6.80 -4.53 -23.34
C TYR A 297 6.73 -5.67 -22.32
N ALA A 298 7.25 -6.86 -22.63
CA ALA A 298 7.18 -8.07 -21.79
C ALA A 298 8.04 -8.02 -20.51
N ALA A 299 7.91 -6.92 -19.75
CA ALA A 299 8.59 -6.62 -18.48
C ALA A 299 8.40 -7.70 -17.41
N TRP A 300 7.23 -8.33 -17.40
CA TRP A 300 6.86 -9.35 -16.41
C TRP A 300 7.23 -10.78 -16.79
N ARG A 301 7.93 -10.97 -17.92
CA ARG A 301 8.29 -12.29 -18.43
C ARG A 301 9.80 -12.52 -18.38
N ALA A 302 10.23 -13.53 -17.63
CA ALA A 302 11.65 -13.75 -17.31
C ALA A 302 12.52 -14.13 -18.53
N ASP A 303 11.92 -14.67 -19.59
CA ASP A 303 12.61 -15.02 -20.84
C ASP A 303 12.49 -13.92 -21.91
N SER A 304 11.97 -12.73 -21.56
CA SER A 304 11.88 -11.62 -22.49
C SER A 304 13.23 -10.90 -22.68
N LEU A 305 13.30 -10.03 -23.69
CA LEU A 305 14.46 -9.17 -23.92
C LEU A 305 14.55 -8.01 -22.91
N THR A 306 13.46 -7.75 -22.18
CA THR A 306 13.36 -6.65 -21.21
C THR A 306 12.66 -7.16 -19.94
N PRO A 307 13.26 -8.07 -19.14
CA PRO A 307 12.61 -8.67 -17.97
C PRO A 307 12.72 -7.79 -16.71
N ASP A 308 12.76 -6.46 -16.87
CA ASP A 308 13.14 -5.53 -15.81
C ASP A 308 12.17 -5.52 -14.61
N ALA A 309 10.86 -5.66 -14.84
CA ALA A 309 9.87 -5.74 -13.77
C ALA A 309 9.96 -7.08 -13.00
N VAL A 310 10.07 -8.21 -13.71
CA VAL A 310 10.16 -9.53 -13.07
C VAL A 310 11.50 -9.72 -12.34
N ASP A 311 12.61 -9.21 -12.88
CA ASP A 311 13.91 -9.24 -12.22
C ASP A 311 13.91 -8.40 -10.94
N ASN A 312 13.33 -7.19 -10.97
CA ASN A 312 13.15 -6.37 -9.78
C ASN A 312 12.24 -7.05 -8.75
N PHE A 313 11.13 -7.64 -9.19
CA PHE A 313 10.23 -8.39 -8.32
C PHE A 313 10.96 -9.49 -7.53
N TRP A 314 11.75 -10.31 -8.22
CA TRP A 314 12.51 -11.38 -7.58
C TRP A 314 13.61 -10.85 -6.68
N LEU A 315 14.35 -9.83 -7.11
CA LEU A 315 15.42 -9.21 -6.34
C LEU A 315 14.88 -8.70 -4.98
N GLN A 316 13.84 -7.87 -5.02
CA GLN A 316 13.28 -7.25 -3.80
C GLN A 316 12.64 -8.30 -2.91
N THR A 317 11.74 -9.13 -3.46
CA THR A 317 10.93 -10.05 -2.64
C THR A 317 11.78 -11.14 -2.00
N ARG A 318 12.76 -11.71 -2.73
CA ARG A 318 13.66 -12.74 -2.16
C ARG A 318 14.58 -12.16 -1.10
N LYS A 319 15.08 -10.94 -1.27
CA LYS A 319 15.87 -10.30 -0.23
C LYS A 319 15.05 -10.03 1.02
N VAL A 320 13.86 -9.44 0.88
CA VAL A 320 12.95 -9.19 2.00
C VAL A 320 12.63 -10.50 2.73
N TRP A 321 12.37 -11.59 2.01
CA TRP A 321 12.15 -12.90 2.60
C TRP A 321 13.39 -13.43 3.35
N THR A 322 14.59 -13.24 2.78
CA THR A 322 15.85 -13.69 3.38
C THR A 322 16.19 -12.93 4.66
N ASP A 323 15.90 -11.62 4.68
CA ASP A 323 16.18 -10.75 5.83
C ASP A 323 15.09 -10.82 6.92
N ALA A 324 13.96 -11.48 6.62
CA ALA A 324 12.81 -11.52 7.50
C ALA A 324 13.13 -12.25 8.83
N PRO A 325 12.72 -11.70 9.99
CA PRO A 325 12.90 -12.36 11.28
C PRO A 325 12.23 -13.74 11.33
N ALA A 326 12.77 -14.64 12.16
CA ALA A 326 12.22 -15.98 12.30
C ALA A 326 10.73 -15.96 12.69
N GLY A 327 9.92 -16.76 12.00
CA GLY A 327 8.45 -16.79 12.16
C GLY A 327 7.69 -15.80 11.29
N SER A 328 8.37 -15.04 10.42
CA SER A 328 7.73 -14.28 9.36
C SER A 328 7.05 -15.17 8.32
N VAL A 329 6.10 -14.61 7.57
CA VAL A 329 5.32 -15.34 6.57
C VAL A 329 5.18 -14.54 5.29
N MET A 330 5.10 -15.27 4.17
CA MET A 330 4.63 -14.70 2.91
C MET A 330 3.10 -14.64 2.94
N GLY A 331 2.59 -13.46 3.22
CA GLY A 331 1.19 -13.19 3.53
C GLY A 331 0.28 -13.12 2.30
N GLY A 332 0.80 -12.67 1.16
CA GLY A 332 0.03 -12.64 -0.08
C GLY A 332 0.73 -11.92 -1.23
N ILE A 333 0.18 -12.11 -2.43
CA ILE A 333 0.57 -11.40 -3.64
C ILE A 333 -0.64 -10.62 -4.14
N VAL A 334 -0.47 -9.32 -4.34
CA VAL A 334 -1.45 -8.52 -5.07
C VAL A 334 -1.09 -8.52 -6.55
N PHE A 335 -2.05 -8.86 -7.39
CA PHE A 335 -1.89 -8.92 -8.83
C PHE A 335 -2.84 -7.92 -9.49
N CYS A 336 -2.30 -6.94 -10.21
CA CYS A 336 -3.10 -5.95 -10.95
C CYS A 336 -2.33 -5.54 -12.19
N GLN A 337 -2.35 -6.42 -13.19
CA GLN A 337 -1.55 -6.31 -14.40
C GLN A 337 -2.38 -6.87 -15.56
N GLY A 338 -2.35 -6.16 -16.69
CA GLY A 338 -2.90 -6.67 -17.95
C GLY A 338 -3.22 -5.60 -19.00
N GLU A 339 -3.24 -4.33 -18.63
CA GLU A 339 -3.58 -3.22 -19.54
C GLU A 339 -2.68 -3.21 -20.79
N SER A 340 -1.37 -3.44 -20.61
CA SER A 340 -0.42 -3.54 -21.73
C SER A 340 -0.56 -4.80 -22.60
N ASP A 341 -1.41 -5.76 -22.20
CA ASP A 341 -1.61 -7.07 -22.83
C ASP A 341 -2.97 -7.24 -23.54
N THR A 342 -3.80 -6.19 -23.59
CA THR A 342 -5.06 -6.19 -24.35
C THR A 342 -4.85 -6.13 -25.87
N GLY A 343 -3.62 -5.87 -26.33
CA GLY A 343 -3.27 -5.84 -27.75
C GLY A 343 -3.30 -7.23 -28.45
N ALA A 344 -3.42 -7.21 -29.78
CA ALA A 344 -3.45 -8.42 -30.61
C ALA A 344 -2.23 -9.34 -30.34
N GLY A 345 -2.50 -10.62 -30.06
CA GLY A 345 -1.49 -11.64 -29.76
C GLY A 345 -0.96 -11.63 -28.32
N LYS A 346 -0.96 -10.48 -27.63
CA LYS A 346 -0.39 -10.35 -26.27
C LYS A 346 -1.20 -11.09 -25.20
N ARG A 347 -2.52 -11.15 -25.34
CA ARG A 347 -3.39 -11.92 -24.44
C ARG A 347 -3.00 -13.40 -24.37
N ALA A 348 -2.57 -14.00 -25.48
CA ALA A 348 -2.13 -15.39 -25.47
C ALA A 348 -0.84 -15.55 -24.65
N GLU A 349 0.10 -14.61 -24.78
CA GLU A 349 1.31 -14.58 -23.96
C GLU A 349 0.97 -14.37 -22.48
N TRP A 350 0.02 -13.48 -22.16
CA TRP A 350 -0.47 -13.27 -20.80
C TRP A 350 -1.04 -14.56 -20.19
N SER A 351 -1.90 -15.28 -20.92
CA SER A 351 -2.54 -16.52 -20.46
C SER A 351 -1.57 -17.66 -20.11
N ILE A 352 -0.33 -17.56 -20.55
CA ILE A 352 0.73 -18.53 -20.25
C ILE A 352 1.65 -17.97 -19.15
N ALA A 353 2.13 -16.74 -19.34
CA ALA A 353 3.19 -16.19 -18.49
C ALA A 353 2.68 -15.72 -17.11
N ALA A 354 1.47 -15.19 -17.01
CA ALA A 354 0.92 -14.76 -15.72
C ALA A 354 0.66 -15.95 -14.77
N PRO A 355 -0.01 -17.05 -15.20
CA PRO A 355 -0.12 -18.25 -14.38
C PRO A 355 1.24 -18.86 -14.03
N ALA A 356 2.18 -18.94 -14.97
CA ALA A 356 3.51 -19.47 -14.71
C ALA A 356 4.29 -18.66 -13.66
N LEU A 357 4.10 -17.33 -13.63
CA LEU A 357 4.71 -16.48 -12.59
C LEU A 357 4.08 -16.74 -11.20
N ILE A 358 2.76 -16.97 -11.13
CA ILE A 358 2.08 -17.35 -9.88
C ILE A 358 2.61 -18.71 -9.38
N GLU A 359 2.72 -19.70 -10.27
CA GLU A 359 3.30 -21.01 -9.94
C GLU A 359 4.73 -20.89 -9.45
N ALA A 360 5.56 -20.09 -10.13
CA ALA A 360 6.94 -19.84 -9.72
C ALA A 360 7.01 -19.24 -8.30
N CYS A 361 6.11 -18.31 -7.96
CA CYS A 361 6.03 -17.76 -6.60
C CYS A 361 5.68 -18.84 -5.57
N ARG A 362 4.76 -19.74 -5.89
CA ARG A 362 4.39 -20.85 -4.98
C ARG A 362 5.47 -21.92 -4.85
N ALA A 363 6.33 -22.03 -5.85
CA ALA A 363 7.49 -22.91 -5.84
C ALA A 363 8.67 -22.35 -5.02
N GLU A 364 8.65 -21.06 -4.66
CA GLU A 364 9.73 -20.48 -3.86
C GLU A 364 9.83 -21.13 -2.47
N PRO A 365 11.05 -21.50 -2.04
CA PRO A 365 11.26 -22.10 -0.73
C PRO A 365 10.73 -21.22 0.41
N GLY A 366 9.73 -21.74 1.13
CA GLY A 366 9.16 -21.10 2.32
C GLY A 366 7.96 -20.19 2.04
N TRP A 367 7.60 -19.91 0.79
CA TRP A 367 6.41 -19.11 0.48
C TRP A 367 5.14 -19.98 0.51
N GLY A 368 5.27 -21.25 0.12
CA GLY A 368 4.18 -22.23 0.14
C GLY A 368 3.05 -21.86 -0.83
N ASP A 369 1.83 -22.31 -0.52
CA ASP A 369 0.62 -21.95 -1.30
C ASP A 369 0.18 -20.51 -1.00
N VAL A 370 1.03 -19.52 -1.29
CA VAL A 370 0.81 -18.11 -0.98
C VAL A 370 -0.52 -17.61 -1.60
N PRO A 371 -1.36 -16.88 -0.83
CA PRO A 371 -2.57 -16.27 -1.35
C PRO A 371 -2.28 -15.28 -2.49
N VAL A 372 -3.14 -15.27 -3.50
CA VAL A 372 -3.08 -14.30 -4.59
C VAL A 372 -4.41 -13.57 -4.68
N VAL A 373 -4.38 -12.24 -4.75
CA VAL A 373 -5.57 -11.44 -5.04
C VAL A 373 -5.36 -10.69 -6.35
N ILE A 374 -6.17 -11.03 -7.34
CA ILE A 374 -6.19 -10.40 -8.65
C ILE A 374 -7.22 -9.27 -8.64
N SER A 375 -6.76 -8.03 -8.66
CA SER A 375 -7.61 -6.86 -8.78
C SER A 375 -7.82 -6.53 -10.25
N GLU A 376 -9.08 -6.29 -10.65
CA GLU A 376 -9.43 -5.95 -12.03
C GLU A 376 -8.60 -4.76 -12.55
N ILE A 377 -8.10 -4.92 -13.77
CA ILE A 377 -7.33 -3.91 -14.50
C ILE A 377 -8.18 -2.70 -14.89
N GLY A 378 -7.54 -1.57 -15.17
CA GLY A 378 -8.22 -0.37 -15.67
C GLY A 378 -8.58 -0.47 -17.15
N GLY A 379 -9.13 0.63 -17.68
CA GLY A 379 -9.59 0.72 -19.06
C GLY A 379 -11.11 0.81 -19.19
N ASP A 380 -11.55 1.69 -20.09
CA ASP A 380 -12.94 1.76 -20.53
C ASP A 380 -13.22 0.65 -21.57
N PRO A 381 -14.14 -0.30 -21.28
CA PRO A 381 -14.51 -1.36 -22.23
C PRO A 381 -15.14 -0.83 -23.54
N VAL A 382 -15.58 0.43 -23.58
CA VAL A 382 -16.03 1.09 -24.82
C VAL A 382 -14.84 1.40 -25.73
N VAL A 383 -13.67 1.66 -25.16
CA VAL A 383 -12.44 2.03 -25.88
C VAL A 383 -11.59 0.81 -26.19
N ASP A 384 -11.52 -0.17 -25.27
CA ASP A 384 -10.75 -1.39 -25.42
C ASP A 384 -11.65 -2.62 -25.55
N THR A 385 -11.82 -3.11 -26.79
CA THR A 385 -12.68 -4.25 -27.10
C THR A 385 -12.12 -5.59 -26.61
N GLU A 386 -10.83 -5.67 -26.28
CA GLU A 386 -10.18 -6.90 -25.81
C GLU A 386 -10.12 -6.98 -24.29
N LEU A 387 -10.40 -5.87 -23.59
CA LEU A 387 -10.43 -5.78 -22.13
C LEU A 387 -11.31 -6.86 -21.50
N ALA A 388 -12.54 -7.03 -21.98
CA ALA A 388 -13.49 -8.00 -21.41
C ALA A 388 -12.96 -9.45 -21.45
N ALA A 389 -12.23 -9.81 -22.50
CA ALA A 389 -11.67 -11.13 -22.65
C ALA A 389 -10.43 -11.35 -21.75
N LEU A 390 -9.62 -10.31 -21.52
CA LEU A 390 -8.53 -10.39 -20.56
C LEU A 390 -9.04 -10.43 -19.11
N VAL A 391 -10.07 -9.66 -18.79
CA VAL A 391 -10.80 -9.71 -17.52
C VAL A 391 -11.37 -11.11 -17.26
N ALA A 392 -11.97 -11.75 -18.27
CA ALA A 392 -12.45 -13.12 -18.15
C ALA A 392 -11.32 -14.13 -17.84
N LEU A 393 -10.14 -13.96 -18.44
CA LEU A 393 -8.97 -14.78 -18.12
C LEU A 393 -8.51 -14.57 -16.67
N GLN A 394 -8.48 -13.32 -16.19
CA GLN A 394 -8.15 -13.01 -14.80
C GLN A 394 -9.14 -13.66 -13.81
N GLN A 395 -10.44 -13.59 -14.12
CA GLN A 395 -11.50 -14.25 -13.34
C GLN A 395 -11.34 -15.76 -13.31
N GLY A 396 -10.94 -16.36 -14.44
CA GLY A 396 -10.69 -17.80 -14.55
C GLY A 396 -9.60 -18.32 -13.62
N LEU A 397 -8.65 -17.48 -13.19
CA LEU A 397 -7.59 -17.89 -12.26
C LEU A 397 -8.05 -17.99 -10.79
N ALA A 398 -9.20 -17.41 -10.43
CA ALA A 398 -9.69 -17.42 -9.05
C ALA A 398 -10.21 -18.79 -8.61
N THR A 399 -10.06 -19.10 -7.33
CA THR A 399 -10.56 -20.34 -6.71
C THR A 399 -12.07 -20.47 -6.90
N GLY A 400 -12.52 -21.60 -7.45
CA GLY A 400 -13.93 -21.88 -7.68
C GLY A 400 -14.49 -21.21 -8.94
N SER A 401 -13.64 -20.71 -9.83
CA SER A 401 -14.05 -20.23 -11.16
C SER A 401 -14.56 -21.37 -12.04
N GLY A 402 -14.10 -22.61 -11.78
CA GLY A 402 -14.40 -23.79 -12.58
C GLY A 402 -13.54 -23.93 -13.84
N GLU A 403 -12.59 -23.03 -14.05
CA GLU A 403 -11.64 -23.10 -15.17
C GLU A 403 -10.49 -24.06 -14.86
N PRO A 404 -9.93 -24.77 -15.86
CA PRO A 404 -8.81 -25.71 -15.64
C PRO A 404 -7.53 -25.06 -15.08
N LEU A 405 -7.39 -23.75 -15.23
CA LEU A 405 -6.24 -22.96 -14.78
C LEU A 405 -6.51 -22.21 -13.46
N GLU A 406 -7.59 -22.53 -12.74
CA GLU A 406 -7.84 -21.92 -11.44
C GLU A 406 -6.75 -22.27 -10.42
N PHE A 407 -6.42 -21.30 -9.57
CA PHE A 407 -5.48 -21.49 -8.47
C PHE A 407 -6.22 -21.65 -7.15
N SER A 408 -5.77 -22.57 -6.28
CA SER A 408 -6.18 -22.57 -4.87
C SER A 408 -5.80 -21.24 -4.22
N ARG A 409 -6.56 -20.78 -3.23
CA ARG A 409 -6.27 -19.53 -2.49
C ARG A 409 -6.00 -18.33 -3.40
N CYS A 410 -6.78 -18.21 -4.46
CA CYS A 410 -6.73 -17.09 -5.40
C CYS A 410 -8.10 -16.42 -5.46
N ALA A 411 -8.15 -15.11 -5.27
CA ALA A 411 -9.39 -14.34 -5.35
C ALA A 411 -9.32 -13.34 -6.49
N TYR A 412 -10.43 -13.14 -7.19
CA TYR A 412 -10.61 -12.04 -8.13
C TYR A 412 -11.45 -10.95 -7.48
N VAL A 413 -10.99 -9.70 -7.55
CA VAL A 413 -11.70 -8.52 -7.06
C VAL A 413 -12.15 -7.70 -8.27
N PRO A 414 -13.46 -7.65 -8.56
CA PRO A 414 -13.98 -6.88 -9.68
C PRO A 414 -13.80 -5.38 -9.44
N ARG A 415 -13.91 -4.62 -10.52
CA ARG A 415 -14.05 -3.16 -10.46
C ARG A 415 -15.24 -2.78 -9.56
N PRO A 416 -15.07 -1.84 -8.61
CA PRO A 416 -16.18 -1.37 -7.79
C PRO A 416 -17.33 -0.80 -8.62
N ALA A 417 -18.56 -1.00 -8.18
CA ALA A 417 -19.73 -0.41 -8.83
C ALA A 417 -19.63 1.12 -8.83
N GLY A 418 -19.80 1.74 -10.01
CA GLY A 418 -19.67 3.19 -10.17
C GLY A 418 -18.23 3.71 -10.21
N ALA A 419 -17.23 2.83 -10.37
CA ALA A 419 -15.85 3.21 -10.59
C ALA A 419 -15.68 4.25 -11.70
N THR A 420 -14.83 5.22 -11.43
CA THR A 420 -14.51 6.34 -12.31
C THR A 420 -13.03 6.34 -12.68
N PHE A 421 -12.72 6.98 -13.80
CA PHE A 421 -11.38 7.06 -14.38
C PHE A 421 -10.91 8.51 -14.42
N GLU A 422 -9.59 8.67 -14.42
CA GLU A 422 -8.92 9.88 -14.86
C GLU A 422 -9.32 10.22 -16.30
N THR A 423 -8.96 11.44 -16.75
CA THR A 423 -9.37 11.95 -18.07
C THR A 423 -8.84 11.14 -19.26
N ASP A 424 -7.85 10.27 -19.04
CA ASP A 424 -7.33 9.35 -20.06
C ASP A 424 -8.21 8.12 -20.30
N GLY A 425 -9.21 7.85 -19.45
CA GLY A 425 -10.11 6.71 -19.58
C GLY A 425 -9.45 5.35 -19.33
N ILE A 426 -8.22 5.32 -18.81
CA ILE A 426 -7.43 4.10 -18.55
C ILE A 426 -7.19 3.94 -17.06
N HIS A 427 -6.81 5.01 -16.38
CA HIS A 427 -6.41 4.97 -14.98
C HIS A 427 -7.56 5.27 -14.03
N TYR A 428 -7.76 4.44 -13.01
CA TYR A 428 -8.75 4.72 -11.97
C TYR A 428 -8.40 6.00 -11.22
N ASP A 429 -9.44 6.77 -10.86
CA ASP A 429 -9.27 7.93 -10.00
C ASP A 429 -9.00 7.55 -8.53
N GLN A 430 -8.61 8.53 -7.72
CA GLN A 430 -8.20 8.28 -6.33
C GLN A 430 -9.33 7.69 -5.45
N PRO A 431 -10.58 8.17 -5.48
CA PRO A 431 -11.68 7.53 -4.76
C PRO A 431 -11.88 6.05 -5.14
N THR A 432 -11.83 5.72 -6.42
CA THR A 432 -11.96 4.35 -6.90
C THR A 432 -10.78 3.49 -6.44
N ASN A 433 -9.55 3.98 -6.54
CA ASN A 433 -8.36 3.27 -6.06
C ASN A 433 -8.43 2.93 -4.57
N ARG A 434 -8.95 3.83 -3.73
CA ARG A 434 -9.12 3.55 -2.29
C ARG A 434 -10.07 2.40 -2.05
N GLN A 435 -11.22 2.40 -2.73
CA GLN A 435 -12.18 1.31 -2.61
C GLN A 435 -11.58 -0.01 -3.10
N ARG A 436 -10.88 0.00 -4.24
CA ARG A 436 -10.14 -1.17 -4.75
C ARG A 436 -9.12 -1.70 -3.75
N GLY A 437 -8.38 -0.81 -3.08
CA GLY A 437 -7.43 -1.19 -2.02
C GLY A 437 -8.12 -1.90 -0.85
N ILE A 438 -9.23 -1.34 -0.36
CA ILE A 438 -10.04 -1.94 0.72
C ILE A 438 -10.56 -3.32 0.33
N ASP A 439 -11.14 -3.45 -0.87
CA ASP A 439 -11.72 -4.72 -1.32
C ASP A 439 -10.65 -5.79 -1.55
N THR A 440 -9.48 -5.38 -2.06
CA THR A 440 -8.31 -6.27 -2.21
C THR A 440 -7.81 -6.78 -0.86
N ALA A 441 -7.76 -5.93 0.17
CA ALA A 441 -7.35 -6.34 1.52
C ALA A 441 -8.35 -7.30 2.17
N ARG A 442 -9.66 -7.08 1.94
CA ARG A 442 -10.72 -7.98 2.42
C ARG A 442 -10.68 -9.33 1.73
N ALA A 443 -10.48 -9.36 0.41
CA ALA A 443 -10.29 -10.60 -0.31
C ALA A 443 -9.06 -11.36 0.21
N LEU A 444 -7.94 -10.66 0.45
CA LEU A 444 -6.74 -11.28 1.02
C LEU A 444 -7.01 -11.84 2.42
N ARG A 445 -7.72 -11.10 3.28
CA ARG A 445 -8.16 -11.58 4.59
C ARG A 445 -8.96 -12.87 4.47
N ASP A 446 -9.93 -12.93 3.57
CA ASP A 446 -10.82 -14.09 3.42
C ASP A 446 -10.04 -15.31 2.91
N LEU A 447 -8.97 -15.10 2.13
CA LEU A 447 -8.03 -16.16 1.75
C LEU A 447 -7.11 -16.62 2.89
N ILE A 448 -6.93 -15.82 3.94
CA ILE A 448 -6.11 -16.15 5.13
C ILE A 448 -6.96 -16.79 6.22
N TYR A 449 -8.21 -16.35 6.38
CA TYR A 449 -9.15 -16.81 7.39
C TYR A 449 -10.41 -17.41 6.72
N PRO A 450 -10.27 -18.53 5.97
CA PRO A 450 -11.36 -19.12 5.19
C PRO A 450 -12.47 -19.77 6.02
#